data_AF-A0A7V9U8C4-F1
#
_entry.id   AF-A0A7V9U8C4-F1
#
_cell.length_a   1.000
_cell.length_b   1.000
_cell.length_c   1.000
_cell.angle_alpha   90.00
_cell.angle_beta   90.00
_cell.angle_gamma   90.00
#
_symmetry.space_group_name_H-M   'P 1'
#
loop_
_entity.id
_entity.type
_entity.pdbx_description
1 polymer ?
#
loop_
_entity_poly.entity_id
_entity_poly.type
_entity_poly.pdbx_seq_one_letter_code
_entity_poly.pdbx_strand_id
1 'polypeptide(L)'
;LIDESAWEFVWVVEAPMFEPVERSDGTTGWTAIHHPFTAPTQDWADEFDSRPEAALSQAYDLVLNGSEIGGGSIRIHRPLTQQRVFDVIGMTREQASSQFGFLLEALAYGPPPHGGIALGIERLCALLAGADSIRDVIAFPKTASGADPLTGAPTPISADQRREAGIDAQSGA
;
A
#
# COMPACT_ATOMS: atom_id res chain seq x y z
N LEU A 1 22.47 7.35 25.74
CA LEU A 1 21.40 8.36 25.90
C LEU A 1 21.09 8.88 24.51
N ILE A 2 19.82 8.90 24.13
CA ILE A 2 19.33 9.45 22.84
C ILE A 2 19.01 10.94 23.08
N ASP A 3 19.39 11.83 22.15
CA ASP A 3 19.02 13.24 22.22
C ASP A 3 17.58 13.43 21.73
N GLU A 4 16.65 13.68 22.65
CA GLU A 4 15.22 13.84 22.36
C GLU A 4 14.89 15.16 21.64
N SER A 5 15.84 16.09 21.53
CA SER A 5 15.66 17.36 20.81
C SER A 5 16.08 17.30 19.34
N ALA A 6 16.77 16.22 18.94
CA ALA A 6 17.29 16.05 17.58
C ALA A 6 16.21 15.60 16.59
N TRP A 7 16.32 16.08 15.35
CA TRP A 7 15.47 15.71 14.21
C TRP A 7 16.33 15.03 13.14
N GLU A 8 16.44 13.71 13.23
CA GLU A 8 17.29 12.89 12.37
C GLU A 8 16.45 12.26 11.26
N PHE A 9 16.58 12.82 10.05
CA PHE A 9 15.89 12.33 8.86
C PHE A 9 16.80 11.42 8.03
N VAL A 10 16.22 10.38 7.45
CA VAL A 10 16.89 9.53 6.46
C VAL A 10 15.92 9.08 5.38
N TRP A 11 16.40 9.08 4.14
CA TRP A 11 15.72 8.39 3.04
C TRP A 11 16.22 6.96 2.96
N VAL A 12 15.30 6.00 3.01
CA VAL A 12 15.56 4.61 2.68
C VAL A 12 15.15 4.41 1.23
N VAL A 13 16.10 4.05 0.37
CA VAL A 13 15.92 3.89 -1.08
C VAL A 13 16.39 2.50 -1.51
N GLU A 14 16.10 2.13 -2.77
CA GLU A 14 16.50 0.85 -3.34
C GLU A 14 15.95 -0.35 -2.55
N ALA A 15 14.70 -0.24 -2.08
CA ALA A 15 14.02 -1.33 -1.41
C ALA A 15 13.80 -2.51 -2.39
N PRO A 16 13.83 -3.77 -1.90
CA PRO A 16 13.46 -4.91 -2.73
C PRO A 16 12.05 -4.74 -3.31
N MET A 17 11.85 -5.24 -4.52
CA MET A 17 10.57 -5.09 -5.22
C MET A 17 9.53 -6.09 -4.72
N PHE A 18 9.98 -7.28 -4.31
CA PHE A 18 9.16 -8.38 -3.85
C PHE A 18 9.68 -8.98 -2.56
N GLU A 19 8.77 -9.60 -1.80
CA GLU A 19 9.11 -10.46 -0.67
C GLU A 19 8.45 -11.83 -0.83
N PRO A 20 9.06 -12.91 -0.30
CA PRO A 20 8.50 -14.24 -0.39
C PRO A 20 7.27 -14.37 0.52
N VAL A 21 6.24 -15.09 0.04
CA VAL A 21 5.04 -15.41 0.80
C VAL A 21 4.73 -16.89 0.70
N GLU A 22 4.31 -17.50 1.82
CA GLU A 22 3.85 -18.89 1.82
C GLU A 22 2.42 -18.96 1.28
N ARG A 23 2.20 -19.79 0.26
CA ARG A 23 0.87 -20.04 -0.32
C ARG A 23 0.14 -21.15 0.43
N SER A 24 -1.17 -21.21 0.22
CA SER A 24 -2.05 -22.19 0.86
C SER A 24 -1.74 -23.64 0.48
N ASP A 25 -1.07 -23.88 -0.65
CA ASP A 25 -0.61 -25.19 -1.11
C ASP A 25 0.79 -25.58 -0.56
N GLY A 26 1.38 -24.74 0.29
CA GLY A 26 2.70 -24.95 0.88
C GLY A 26 3.87 -24.61 -0.05
N THR A 27 3.61 -23.92 -1.17
CA THR A 27 4.66 -23.39 -2.05
C THR A 27 5.00 -21.94 -1.71
N THR A 28 6.25 -21.54 -1.92
CA THR A 28 6.65 -20.13 -1.80
C THR A 28 6.28 -19.35 -3.07
N GLY A 29 5.64 -18.20 -2.88
CA GLY A 29 5.30 -17.21 -3.87
C GLY A 29 5.95 -15.85 -3.60
N TRP A 30 5.49 -14.84 -4.32
CA TRP A 30 5.96 -13.46 -4.19
C TRP A 30 4.79 -12.52 -3.95
N THR A 31 5.00 -11.49 -3.14
CA THR A 31 4.14 -10.31 -3.05
C THR A 31 4.96 -9.05 -3.23
N ALA A 32 4.34 -7.94 -3.58
CA ALA A 32 5.02 -6.65 -3.67
C ALA A 32 5.26 -6.06 -2.28
N ILE A 33 6.46 -5.49 -2.04
CA ILE A 33 6.80 -4.86 -0.74
C ILE A 33 6.01 -3.57 -0.52
N HIS A 34 6.05 -2.64 -1.49
CA HIS A 34 5.31 -1.38 -1.37
C HIS A 34 3.88 -1.51 -1.90
N HIS A 35 3.73 -1.78 -3.21
CA HIS A 35 2.47 -2.13 -3.87
C HIS A 35 2.75 -2.57 -5.32
N PRO A 36 1.83 -3.28 -6.01
CA PRO A 36 2.10 -3.88 -7.33
C PRO A 36 2.30 -2.87 -8.49
N PHE A 37 2.06 -1.58 -8.28
CA PHE A 37 2.28 -0.53 -9.29
C PHE A 37 3.66 0.12 -9.23
N THR A 38 4.54 -0.37 -8.34
CA THR A 38 5.88 0.18 -8.12
C THR A 38 6.80 -0.20 -9.26
N ALA A 39 7.51 0.75 -9.85
CA ALA A 39 8.45 0.48 -10.93
C ALA A 39 9.73 -0.21 -10.42
N PRO A 40 10.30 -1.17 -11.18
CA PRO A 40 11.66 -1.64 -10.94
C PRO A 40 12.65 -0.50 -11.22
N THR A 41 13.83 -0.58 -10.61
CA THR A 41 14.98 0.25 -11.01
C THR A 41 15.40 -0.04 -12.46
N GLN A 42 16.19 0.85 -13.06
CA GLN A 42 16.60 0.71 -14.46
C GLN A 42 17.38 -0.58 -14.70
N ASP A 43 18.28 -0.94 -13.78
CA ASP A 43 19.09 -2.16 -13.87
C ASP A 43 18.25 -3.44 -13.78
N TRP A 44 17.04 -3.36 -13.22
CA TRP A 44 16.13 -4.49 -13.02
C TRP A 44 14.96 -4.51 -14.00
N ALA A 45 14.80 -3.51 -14.87
CA ALA A 45 13.63 -3.34 -15.74
C ALA A 45 13.34 -4.57 -16.64
N ASP A 46 14.39 -5.28 -17.05
CA ASP A 46 14.30 -6.42 -17.96
C ASP A 46 14.38 -7.79 -17.25
N GLU A 47 14.82 -7.86 -15.99
CA GLU A 47 15.12 -9.14 -15.30
C GLU A 47 14.33 -9.40 -14.01
N PHE A 48 13.55 -8.42 -13.50
CA PHE A 48 12.89 -8.51 -12.20
C PHE A 48 11.97 -9.73 -12.01
N ASP A 49 11.41 -10.26 -13.10
CA ASP A 49 10.51 -11.42 -13.10
C ASP A 49 11.25 -12.76 -13.15
N SER A 50 12.47 -12.77 -13.70
CA SER A 50 13.35 -13.94 -13.72
C SER A 50 14.11 -14.16 -12.41
N ARG A 51 14.36 -13.06 -11.67
CA ARG A 51 15.11 -13.04 -10.41
C ARG A 51 14.44 -12.11 -9.37
N PRO A 52 13.19 -12.42 -8.98
CA PRO A 52 12.40 -11.58 -8.09
C PRO A 52 13.03 -11.37 -6.70
N GLU A 53 13.87 -12.30 -6.24
CA GLU A 53 14.56 -12.24 -4.95
C GLU A 53 15.61 -11.12 -4.84
N ALA A 54 16.11 -10.66 -5.98
CA ALA A 54 17.17 -9.64 -6.06
C ALA A 54 16.67 -8.33 -6.68
N ALA A 55 15.45 -8.33 -7.24
CA ALA A 55 14.88 -7.18 -7.91
C ALA A 55 14.75 -5.98 -6.96
N LEU A 56 15.31 -4.84 -7.37
CA LEU A 56 15.20 -3.57 -6.63
C LEU A 56 14.16 -2.66 -7.27
N SER A 57 13.43 -1.96 -6.42
CA SER A 57 12.37 -1.04 -6.82
C SER A 57 12.79 0.43 -6.74
N GLN A 58 12.08 1.28 -7.48
CA GLN A 58 12.15 2.74 -7.34
C GLN A 58 11.20 3.23 -6.23
N ALA A 59 11.12 2.50 -5.12
CA ALA A 59 10.43 2.92 -3.91
C ALA A 59 11.39 3.66 -2.97
N TYR A 60 10.80 4.51 -2.13
CA TYR A 60 11.53 5.34 -1.18
C TYR A 60 10.66 5.65 0.04
N ASP A 61 11.26 5.54 1.22
CA ASP A 61 10.63 5.89 2.49
C ASP A 61 11.39 7.02 3.17
N LEU A 62 10.65 7.97 3.72
CA LEU A 62 11.16 9.03 4.57
C LEU A 62 10.97 8.62 6.02
N VAL A 63 12.09 8.49 6.73
CA VAL A 63 12.12 8.12 8.15
C VAL A 63 12.61 9.31 8.96
N LEU A 64 11.97 9.53 10.10
CA LEU A 64 12.35 10.53 11.09
C LEU A 64 12.43 9.86 12.46
N ASN A 65 13.58 9.97 13.13
CA ASN A 65 13.81 9.44 14.48
C ASN A 65 13.37 7.98 14.63
N GLY A 66 13.60 7.15 13.60
CA GLY A 66 13.24 5.73 13.58
C GLY A 66 11.77 5.42 13.26
N SER A 67 10.94 6.43 12.98
CA SER A 67 9.57 6.23 12.50
C SER A 67 9.46 6.55 11.01
N GLU A 68 8.83 5.68 10.23
CA GLU A 68 8.38 6.00 8.88
C GLU A 68 7.33 7.14 8.97
N ILE A 69 7.58 8.24 8.26
CA ILE A 69 6.67 9.39 8.18
C ILE A 69 6.13 9.62 6.78
N GLY A 70 6.59 8.85 5.80
CA GLY A 70 6.03 8.81 4.47
C GLY A 70 6.76 7.84 3.56
N GLY A 71 6.10 7.46 2.49
CA GLY A 71 6.59 6.47 1.54
C GLY A 71 5.98 6.69 0.16
N GLY A 72 6.72 6.28 -0.86
CA GLY A 72 6.34 6.51 -2.24
C GLY A 72 7.13 5.68 -3.23
N SER A 73 6.77 5.82 -4.50
CA SER A 73 7.54 5.18 -5.56
C SER A 73 7.34 5.87 -6.90
N ILE A 74 8.27 5.63 -7.82
CA ILE A 74 8.00 5.77 -9.26
C ILE A 74 7.06 4.65 -9.69
N ARG A 75 6.09 4.98 -10.56
CA ARG A 75 5.03 4.06 -10.96
C ARG A 75 5.31 3.44 -12.32
N ILE A 76 4.81 2.22 -12.49
CA ILE A 76 4.77 1.56 -13.79
C ILE A 76 3.76 2.30 -14.68
N HIS A 77 4.22 2.72 -15.85
CA HIS A 77 3.39 3.39 -16.85
C HIS A 77 3.31 2.62 -18.18
N ARG A 78 3.88 1.39 -18.23
CA ARG A 78 3.87 0.52 -19.41
C ARG A 78 3.04 -0.73 -19.15
N PRO A 79 2.04 -1.07 -19.98
CA PRO A 79 1.17 -2.23 -19.77
C PRO A 79 1.92 -3.56 -19.64
N LEU A 80 2.93 -3.79 -20.50
CA LEU A 80 3.71 -5.03 -20.48
C LEU A 80 4.49 -5.21 -19.18
N THR A 81 5.09 -4.13 -18.67
CA THR A 81 5.79 -4.15 -17.38
C THR A 81 4.82 -4.44 -16.24
N GLN A 82 3.63 -3.83 -16.25
CA GLN A 82 2.63 -4.05 -15.20
C GLN A 82 2.12 -5.50 -15.21
N GLN A 83 1.90 -6.07 -16.40
CA GLN A 83 1.49 -7.47 -16.52
C GLN A 83 2.55 -8.42 -15.97
N ARG A 84 3.84 -8.19 -16.27
CA ARG A 84 4.95 -9.00 -15.72
C ARG A 84 4.98 -8.95 -14.19
N VAL A 85 4.70 -7.81 -13.57
CA VAL A 85 4.58 -7.71 -12.10
C VAL A 85 3.41 -8.53 -11.57
N PHE A 86 2.24 -8.48 -12.24
CA PHE A 86 1.10 -9.31 -11.88
C PHE A 86 1.40 -10.81 -12.01
N ASP A 87 2.13 -11.21 -13.06
CA ASP A 87 2.55 -12.59 -13.26
C ASP A 87 3.47 -13.07 -12.11
N VAL A 88 4.43 -12.24 -11.68
CA VAL A 88 5.34 -12.55 -10.54
C VAL A 88 4.58 -12.78 -9.24
N ILE A 89 3.61 -11.92 -8.92
CA ILE A 89 2.80 -12.07 -7.70
C ILE A 89 1.68 -13.12 -7.83
N GLY A 90 1.61 -13.83 -8.96
CA GLY A 90 0.66 -14.92 -9.18
C GLY A 90 -0.78 -14.48 -9.46
N MET A 91 -0.98 -13.26 -9.96
CA MET A 91 -2.29 -12.75 -10.35
C MET A 91 -2.59 -13.11 -11.80
N THR A 92 -3.66 -13.88 -12.05
CA THR A 92 -4.02 -14.27 -13.43
C THR A 92 -4.50 -13.07 -14.24
N ARG A 93 -4.51 -13.19 -15.57
CA ARG A 93 -5.01 -12.13 -16.45
C ARG A 93 -6.48 -11.80 -16.18
N GLU A 94 -7.29 -12.80 -15.88
CA GLU A 94 -8.71 -12.63 -15.54
C GLU A 94 -8.86 -11.85 -14.24
N GLN A 95 -8.06 -12.18 -13.22
CA GLN A 95 -8.04 -11.47 -11.94
C GLN A 95 -7.54 -10.03 -12.11
N ALA A 96 -6.47 -9.82 -12.87
CA ALA A 96 -5.91 -8.51 -13.15
C ALA A 96 -6.89 -7.64 -13.95
N SER A 97 -7.56 -8.21 -14.95
CA SER A 97 -8.59 -7.50 -15.72
C SER A 97 -9.82 -7.17 -14.88
N SER A 98 -10.27 -8.09 -14.03
CA SER A 98 -11.45 -7.87 -13.19
C SER A 98 -11.22 -6.83 -12.10
N GLN A 99 -10.02 -6.76 -11.53
CA GLN A 99 -9.70 -5.84 -10.42
C GLN A 99 -9.10 -4.51 -10.90
N PHE A 100 -8.28 -4.55 -11.96
CA PHE A 100 -7.47 -3.42 -12.43
C PHE A 100 -7.63 -3.11 -13.92
N GLY A 101 -8.65 -3.66 -14.60
CA GLY A 101 -8.87 -3.48 -16.03
C GLY A 101 -8.91 -2.01 -16.46
N PHE A 102 -9.56 -1.14 -15.66
CA PHE A 102 -9.61 0.30 -15.93
C PHE A 102 -8.21 0.95 -15.96
N LEU A 103 -7.31 0.52 -15.07
CA LEU A 103 -5.94 1.03 -14.99
C LEU A 103 -5.11 0.49 -16.17
N LEU A 104 -5.21 -0.81 -16.44
CA LEU A 104 -4.51 -1.44 -17.56
C LEU A 104 -4.90 -0.83 -18.90
N GLU A 105 -6.17 -0.49 -19.09
CA GLU A 105 -6.66 0.24 -20.26
C GLU A 105 -6.07 1.65 -20.31
N ALA A 106 -6.07 2.39 -19.18
CA ALA A 106 -5.47 3.72 -19.11
C ALA A 106 -3.98 3.70 -19.50
N LEU A 107 -3.23 2.67 -19.12
CA LEU A 107 -1.83 2.48 -19.50
C LEU A 107 -1.62 2.33 -21.03
N ALA A 108 -2.64 1.86 -21.77
CA ALA A 108 -2.56 1.71 -23.21
C ALA A 108 -2.65 3.03 -23.99
N TYR A 109 -3.16 4.10 -23.36
CA TYR A 109 -3.27 5.43 -23.97
C TYR A 109 -2.02 6.32 -23.77
N GLY A 110 -0.89 5.72 -23.33
CA GLY A 110 0.40 6.40 -23.22
C GLY A 110 0.49 7.41 -22.07
N PRO A 111 0.21 7.01 -20.81
CA PRO A 111 0.39 7.91 -19.68
C PRO A 111 1.88 8.26 -19.51
N PRO A 112 2.19 9.45 -19.00
CA PRO A 112 3.57 9.87 -18.77
C PRO A 112 4.22 9.04 -17.66
N PRO A 113 5.57 9.02 -17.58
CA PRO A 113 6.26 8.65 -16.37
C PRO A 113 5.74 9.47 -15.19
N HIS A 114 5.38 8.80 -14.11
CA HIS A 114 4.80 9.44 -12.92
C HIS A 114 5.26 8.74 -11.65
N GLY A 115 5.21 9.48 -10.55
CA GLY A 115 5.61 9.04 -9.22
C GLY A 115 4.89 9.88 -8.18
N GLY A 116 4.92 9.42 -6.94
CA GLY A 116 4.31 10.18 -5.85
C GLY A 116 4.70 9.62 -4.49
N ILE A 117 4.31 10.36 -3.47
CA ILE A 117 4.58 10.06 -2.07
C ILE A 117 3.33 10.34 -1.24
N ALA A 118 3.11 9.57 -0.19
CA ALA A 118 2.13 9.85 0.84
C ALA A 118 2.85 10.07 2.17
N LEU A 119 2.44 11.10 2.92
CA LEU A 119 2.94 11.36 4.26
C LEU A 119 1.93 10.88 5.29
N GLY A 120 2.42 10.24 6.35
CA GLY A 120 1.64 9.94 7.54
C GLY A 120 1.45 11.21 8.37
N ILE A 121 0.46 12.03 8.01
CA ILE A 121 0.23 13.36 8.62
C ILE A 121 0.04 13.23 10.13
N GLU A 122 -0.70 12.23 10.60
CA GLU A 122 -0.93 12.01 12.03
C GLU A 122 0.38 11.67 12.77
N ARG A 123 1.26 10.87 12.14
CA ARG A 123 2.57 10.55 12.70
C ARG A 123 3.44 11.80 12.78
N LEU A 124 3.47 12.60 11.72
CA LEU A 124 4.22 13.85 11.68
C LEU A 124 3.72 14.83 12.75
N CYS A 125 2.40 15.00 12.87
CA CYS A 125 1.79 15.82 13.91
C CYS A 125 2.14 15.33 15.32
N ALA A 126 2.09 14.01 15.57
CA ALA A 126 2.46 13.45 16.87
C ALA A 126 3.91 13.74 17.22
N LEU A 127 4.84 13.55 16.28
CA LEU A 127 6.26 13.87 16.47
C LEU A 127 6.47 15.37 16.74
N LEU A 128 5.82 16.25 15.95
CA LEU A 128 5.89 17.71 16.13
C LEU A 128 5.33 18.18 17.48
N ALA A 129 4.29 17.52 17.97
CA ALA A 129 3.67 17.82 19.25
C ALA A 129 4.39 17.16 20.45
N GLY A 130 5.38 16.30 20.21
CA GLY A 130 6.00 15.48 21.26
C GLY A 130 5.02 14.49 21.90
N ALA A 131 4.03 14.02 21.14
CA ALA A 131 3.02 13.09 21.61
C ALA A 131 3.45 11.64 21.39
N ASP A 132 3.19 10.77 22.37
CA ASP A 132 3.52 9.34 22.31
C ASP A 132 2.57 8.57 21.37
N SER A 133 1.41 9.13 21.06
CA SER A 133 0.35 8.47 20.31
C SER A 133 -0.29 9.41 19.29
N ILE A 134 -0.57 8.89 18.10
CA ILE A 134 -1.36 9.61 17.09
C ILE A 134 -2.77 9.96 17.59
N ARG A 135 -3.27 9.28 18.63
CA ARG A 135 -4.58 9.60 19.21
C ARG A 135 -4.62 10.99 19.83
N ASP A 136 -3.48 11.51 20.29
CA ASP A 136 -3.39 12.80 20.96
C ASP A 136 -3.41 13.99 19.97
N VAL A 137 -3.26 13.71 18.68
CA VAL A 137 -3.31 14.69 17.58
C VAL A 137 -4.52 14.50 16.67
N ILE A 138 -5.44 13.61 17.04
CA ILE A 138 -6.72 13.39 16.35
C ILE A 138 -7.84 13.85 17.29
N ALA A 139 -8.76 14.68 16.82
CA ALA A 139 -9.82 15.23 17.67
C ALA A 139 -10.75 14.15 18.28
N PHE A 140 -11.08 13.11 17.51
CA PHE A 140 -11.97 12.01 17.93
C PHE A 140 -11.39 10.64 17.55
N PRO A 141 -10.30 10.21 18.23
CA PRO A 141 -9.57 9.01 17.87
C PRO A 141 -10.37 7.73 18.19
N LYS A 142 -9.99 6.62 17.57
CA LYS A 142 -10.57 5.30 17.83
C LYS A 142 -9.64 4.47 18.72
N THR A 143 -10.21 3.50 19.44
CA THR A 143 -9.44 2.51 20.20
C THR A 143 -8.75 1.51 19.27
N ALA A 144 -7.87 0.66 19.82
CA ALA A 144 -7.19 -0.37 19.04
C ALA A 144 -8.15 -1.41 18.45
N SER A 145 -9.35 -1.55 19.04
CA SER A 145 -10.42 -2.41 18.51
C SER A 145 -11.24 -1.74 17.40
N GLY A 146 -10.90 -0.52 16.97
CA GLY A 146 -11.67 0.27 16.02
C GLY A 146 -12.94 0.92 16.59
N ALA A 147 -13.18 0.80 17.90
CA ALA A 147 -14.37 1.35 18.53
C ALA A 147 -14.23 2.85 18.80
N ASP A 148 -15.37 3.54 18.87
CA ASP A 148 -15.51 4.94 19.24
C ASP A 148 -16.22 5.06 20.59
N PRO A 149 -15.49 5.25 21.70
CA PRO A 149 -16.10 5.41 23.02
C PRO A 149 -16.94 6.68 23.17
N LEU A 150 -16.72 7.71 22.35
CA LEU A 150 -17.48 8.96 22.42
C LEU A 150 -18.91 8.77 21.89
N THR A 151 -19.05 8.02 20.80
CA THR A 151 -20.34 7.82 20.12
C THR A 151 -20.97 6.45 20.35
N GLY A 152 -20.19 5.48 20.85
CA GLY A 152 -20.59 4.09 20.99
C GLY A 152 -20.51 3.27 19.70
N ALA A 153 -19.82 3.76 18.66
CA ALA A 153 -19.70 3.08 17.37
C ALA A 153 -18.66 1.94 17.39
N PRO A 154 -18.78 0.93 16.50
CA PRO A 154 -19.91 0.70 15.60
C PRO A 154 -21.16 0.19 16.32
N THR A 155 -22.34 0.53 15.80
CA THR A 155 -23.63 0.03 16.28
C THR A 155 -24.32 -0.80 15.19
N PRO A 156 -25.23 -1.72 15.54
CA PRO A 156 -26.06 -2.41 14.56
C PRO A 156 -26.90 -1.43 13.73
N ILE A 157 -27.16 -1.79 12.46
CA ILE A 157 -28.13 -1.11 11.60
C ILE A 157 -29.51 -1.77 11.73
N SER A 158 -30.58 -1.06 11.37
CA SER A 158 -31.94 -1.62 11.37
C SER A 158 -32.13 -2.66 10.25
N ALA A 159 -33.14 -3.51 10.38
CA ALA A 159 -33.50 -4.47 9.33
C ALA A 159 -33.90 -3.77 8.01
N ASP A 160 -34.55 -2.61 8.09
CA ASP A 160 -34.92 -1.82 6.91
C ASP A 160 -33.69 -1.26 6.20
N GLN A 161 -32.72 -0.70 6.94
CA GLN A 161 -31.45 -0.23 6.39
C GLN A 161 -30.65 -1.37 5.75
N ARG A 162 -30.62 -2.55 6.40
CA ARG A 162 -29.90 -3.72 5.87
C ARG A 162 -30.51 -4.24 4.57
N ARG A 163 -31.85 -4.22 4.48
CA ARG A 163 -32.59 -4.59 3.26
C ARG A 163 -32.35 -3.59 2.14
N GLU A 164 -32.42 -2.30 2.42
CA GLU A 164 -32.16 -1.24 1.43
C GLU A 164 -30.71 -1.27 0.92
N ALA A 165 -29.74 -1.57 1.79
CA ALA A 165 -28.33 -1.73 1.42
C ALA A 165 -28.04 -2.98 0.57
N GLY A 166 -29.02 -3.87 0.38
CA GLY A 166 -28.87 -5.08 -0.45
C GLY A 166 -27.91 -6.13 0.10
N ILE A 167 -27.53 -6.04 1.40
CA ILE A 167 -26.51 -6.92 2.01
C ILE A 167 -26.92 -8.40 1.95
N ASP A 168 -28.23 -8.69 2.07
CA ASP A 168 -28.78 -10.04 1.98
C ASP A 168 -29.50 -10.32 0.65
N ALA A 169 -29.34 -9.45 -0.35
CA ALA A 169 -29.97 -9.67 -1.64
C ALA A 169 -29.39 -10.95 -2.28
N GLN A 170 -30.28 -11.85 -2.73
CA GLN A 170 -29.85 -13.02 -3.49
C GLN A 170 -29.54 -12.59 -4.92
N SER A 171 -28.36 -12.95 -5.42
CA SER A 171 -27.98 -12.68 -6.81
C SER A 171 -28.88 -13.48 -7.77
N GLY A 172 -29.69 -12.81 -8.59
CA GLY A 172 -30.47 -13.44 -9.66
C GLY A 172 -31.98 -13.20 -9.68
N ALA A 173 -32.50 -12.19 -8.97
CA ALA A 173 -33.86 -11.65 -9.21
C ALA A 173 -33.84 -10.53 -10.26
#